data_AF-A0AAE3VVY4-F1
#
_entry.id   AF-A0AAE3VVY4-F1
#
_cell.length_a   1.000
_cell.length_b   1.000
_cell.length_c   1.000
_cell.angle_alpha   90.00
_cell.angle_beta   90.00
_cell.angle_gamma   90.00
#
_symmetry.space_group_name_H-M   'P 1'
#
loop_
_entity.id
_entity.type
_entity.pdbx_description
1 polymer ?
#
loop_
_entity_poly.entity_id
_entity_poly.type
_entity_poly.pdbx_seq_one_letter_code
_entity_poly.pdbx_strand_id
1 'polypeptide(L)'
;MWLVRRGQWALGDSRANTELTAPAGGFVLRHVGRLSHFATPPHTTAQIFVLPGAALKPLLRDRVVTGSATSAGVRLLVAHASMVHRTLPALGPAGVDAARDTLVELARAVARQGLDAADPRLAPTLAQAAKDLAARRLTDPGLSPVMMAHELNVSVRTLQRAFAAENQQVATWIPDRRLDRARAALAENRWSISEIAARWQFADDSHFIRTFKKRYGRTPAEYARELHQDTLTEPH
;
A
#
# COMPACT_ATOMS: atom_id res chain seq x y z
N MET A 1 -3.43 -18.26 9.07
CA MET A 1 -3.18 -17.22 8.05
C MET A 1 -4.26 -17.32 7.00
N TRP A 2 -4.77 -16.18 6.56
CA TRP A 2 -5.89 -16.05 5.64
C TRP A 2 -5.42 -15.24 4.44
N LEU A 3 -5.69 -15.73 3.22
CA LEU A 3 -5.31 -15.08 1.97
C LEU A 3 -6.58 -14.82 1.15
N VAL A 4 -6.92 -13.56 0.87
CA VAL A 4 -8.14 -13.20 0.13
C VAL A 4 -7.81 -12.97 -1.34
N ARG A 5 -8.25 -13.87 -2.22
CA ARG A 5 -7.96 -13.83 -3.67
C ARG A 5 -8.96 -12.98 -4.48
N ARG A 6 -10.23 -12.89 -4.05
CA ARG A 6 -11.29 -12.00 -4.57
C ARG A 6 -12.30 -11.70 -3.44
N GLY A 7 -12.90 -10.51 -3.39
CA GLY A 7 -13.88 -10.11 -2.35
C GLY A 7 -13.30 -9.23 -1.23
N GLN A 8 -14.13 -8.86 -0.25
CA GLN A 8 -13.71 -8.26 1.03
C GLN A 8 -13.93 -9.28 2.14
N TRP A 9 -13.15 -9.24 3.22
CA TRP A 9 -13.31 -10.19 4.32
C TRP A 9 -13.32 -9.44 5.63
N ALA A 10 -14.37 -9.59 6.45
CA ALA A 10 -14.49 -8.95 7.76
C ALA A 10 -14.56 -10.03 8.87
N LEU A 11 -13.69 -9.92 9.87
CA LEU A 11 -13.65 -10.83 11.03
C LEU A 11 -13.85 -10.05 12.33
N GLY A 12 -14.97 -10.25 13.02
CA GLY A 12 -15.22 -9.68 14.34
C GLY A 12 -14.69 -10.57 15.47
N ASP A 13 -14.04 -9.96 16.47
CA ASP A 13 -13.71 -10.60 17.74
C ASP A 13 -14.60 -10.04 18.85
N SER A 14 -15.46 -10.88 19.43
CA SER A 14 -16.44 -10.45 20.45
C SER A 14 -15.82 -9.97 21.78
N ARG A 15 -14.53 -10.21 22.03
CA ARG A 15 -13.83 -9.65 23.19
C ARG A 15 -13.08 -8.35 22.90
N ALA A 16 -12.80 -8.05 21.64
CA ALA A 16 -11.98 -6.90 21.25
C ALA A 16 -12.74 -5.82 20.46
N ASN A 17 -14.02 -6.04 20.11
CA ASN A 17 -14.82 -5.13 19.28
C ASN A 17 -14.09 -4.66 18.01
N THR A 18 -13.18 -5.48 17.49
CA THR A 18 -12.39 -5.19 16.29
C THR A 18 -12.87 -6.05 15.15
N GLU A 19 -13.51 -5.41 14.19
CA GLU A 19 -13.78 -5.96 12.87
C GLU A 19 -12.51 -5.80 12.01
N LEU A 20 -11.91 -6.92 11.63
CA LEU A 20 -10.70 -6.96 10.83
C LEU A 20 -11.08 -7.16 9.38
N THR A 21 -10.98 -6.08 8.60
CA THR A 21 -11.27 -6.14 7.17
C THR A 21 -9.98 -6.29 6.35
N ALA A 22 -9.89 -7.34 5.54
CA ALA A 22 -8.82 -7.51 4.55
C ALA A 22 -9.39 -7.38 3.14
N PRO A 23 -8.88 -6.42 2.34
CA PRO A 23 -9.32 -6.28 0.96
C PRO A 23 -8.78 -7.42 0.08
N ALA A 24 -9.40 -7.61 -1.09
CA ALA A 24 -8.86 -8.48 -2.14
C ALA A 24 -7.38 -8.17 -2.39
N GLY A 25 -6.55 -9.21 -2.46
CA GLY A 25 -5.10 -9.06 -2.59
C GLY A 25 -4.38 -8.74 -1.27
N GLY A 26 -5.06 -8.85 -0.13
CA GLY A 26 -4.47 -8.77 1.21
C GLY A 26 -4.36 -10.15 1.89
N PHE A 27 -3.48 -10.24 2.89
CA PHE A 27 -3.45 -11.35 3.84
C PHE A 27 -3.68 -10.87 5.27
N VAL A 28 -4.15 -11.80 6.11
CA VAL A 28 -4.25 -11.64 7.56
C VAL A 28 -3.59 -12.81 8.27
N LEU A 29 -2.69 -12.50 9.18
CA LEU A 29 -2.08 -13.46 10.09
C LEU A 29 -2.42 -13.06 11.52
N ARG A 30 -3.13 -13.93 12.23
CA ARG A 30 -3.52 -13.75 13.64
C ARG A 30 -3.48 -15.08 14.36
N HIS A 31 -3.38 -15.02 15.68
CA HIS A 31 -3.72 -16.14 16.54
C HIS A 31 -5.24 -16.39 16.45
N VAL A 32 -5.63 -17.63 16.17
CA VAL A 32 -7.04 -18.04 16.10
C VAL A 32 -7.42 -18.56 17.49
N GLY A 33 -8.12 -17.74 18.26
CA GLY A 33 -8.76 -18.14 19.52
C GLY A 33 -10.13 -18.77 19.27
N ARG A 34 -11.09 -18.57 20.18
CA ARG A 34 -12.50 -18.88 19.90
C ARG A 34 -13.03 -17.87 18.88
N LEU A 35 -13.34 -18.34 17.66
CA LEU A 35 -14.02 -17.54 16.64
C LEU A 35 -15.48 -17.31 17.07
N SER A 36 -15.94 -16.06 17.06
CA SER A 36 -17.32 -15.72 17.45
C SER A 36 -18.20 -15.27 16.30
N HIS A 37 -17.65 -14.71 15.21
CA HIS A 37 -18.43 -14.45 14.00
C HIS A 37 -17.56 -14.39 12.74
N PHE A 38 -18.11 -14.82 11.61
CA PHE A 38 -17.45 -14.81 10.30
C PHE A 38 -18.44 -14.38 9.23
N ALA A 39 -18.09 -13.35 8.45
CA ALA A 39 -18.90 -12.89 7.33
C ALA A 39 -18.08 -12.83 6.04
N THR A 40 -18.52 -13.59 5.03
CA THR A 40 -18.04 -13.50 3.65
C THR A 40 -19.09 -12.82 2.78
N PRO A 41 -18.75 -11.75 2.05
CA PRO A 41 -19.50 -11.33 0.88
C PRO A 41 -19.56 -12.48 -0.13
N PRO A 42 -20.66 -12.61 -0.90
CA PRO A 42 -20.76 -13.55 -2.01
C PRO A 42 -19.56 -13.44 -2.96
N HIS A 43 -19.12 -14.57 -3.54
CA HIS A 43 -17.98 -14.68 -4.48
C HIS A 43 -16.59 -14.40 -3.90
N THR A 44 -16.42 -14.50 -2.58
CA THR A 44 -15.10 -14.41 -1.95
C THR A 44 -14.33 -15.73 -2.08
N THR A 45 -13.14 -15.69 -2.68
CA THR A 45 -12.22 -16.85 -2.69
C THR A 45 -11.11 -16.60 -1.68
N ALA A 46 -11.04 -17.40 -0.62
CA ALA A 46 -9.99 -17.29 0.39
C ALA A 46 -9.26 -18.63 0.58
N GLN A 47 -7.93 -18.57 0.76
CA GLN A 47 -7.16 -19.72 1.23
C GLN A 47 -6.87 -19.58 2.71
N ILE A 48 -7.15 -20.63 3.46
CA ILE A 48 -7.06 -20.66 4.92
C ILE A 48 -5.98 -21.66 5.30
N PHE A 49 -4.94 -21.18 5.97
CA PHE A 49 -3.88 -22.01 6.51
C PHE A 49 -3.93 -21.97 8.03
N VAL A 50 -4.19 -23.13 8.64
CA VAL A 50 -4.06 -23.31 10.09
C VAL A 50 -2.66 -23.86 10.34
N LEU A 51 -1.87 -23.13 11.13
CA LEU A 51 -0.50 -23.47 11.45
C LEU A 51 -0.37 -23.71 12.96
N PRO A 52 0.58 -24.56 13.41
CA PRO A 52 0.78 -24.82 14.83
C PRO A 52 0.99 -23.54 15.62
N GLY A 53 0.08 -23.24 16.55
CA GLY A 53 0.09 -22.01 17.33
C GLY A 53 1.37 -21.81 18.13
N ALA A 54 1.96 -22.89 18.67
CA ALA A 54 3.19 -22.85 19.44
C ALA A 54 4.36 -22.19 18.70
N ALA A 55 4.40 -22.32 17.37
CA ALA A 55 5.43 -21.70 16.57
C ALA A 55 5.23 -20.19 16.44
N LEU A 56 4.02 -19.74 16.12
CA LEU A 56 3.77 -18.34 15.73
C LEU A 56 3.29 -17.45 16.89
N LYS A 57 2.74 -18.03 17.96
CA LYS A 57 2.21 -17.30 19.11
C LYS A 57 3.26 -16.41 19.81
N PRO A 58 4.52 -16.82 20.01
CA PRO A 58 5.53 -15.94 20.61
C PRO A 58 5.82 -14.68 19.78
N LEU A 59 5.72 -14.77 18.45
CA LEU A 59 5.97 -13.66 17.53
C LEU A 59 4.75 -12.73 17.42
N LEU A 60 3.57 -13.30 17.28
CA LEU A 60 2.34 -12.53 17.08
C LEU A 60 1.81 -11.94 18.39
N ARG A 61 1.97 -12.65 19.52
CA ARG A 61 1.25 -12.38 20.77
C ARG A 61 -0.26 -12.28 20.46
N ASP A 62 -0.87 -11.12 20.72
CA ASP A 62 -2.25 -10.80 20.35
C ASP A 62 -2.35 -9.86 19.13
N ARG A 63 -1.23 -9.57 18.46
CA ARG A 63 -1.20 -8.67 17.31
C ARG A 63 -1.72 -9.36 16.06
N VAL A 64 -2.44 -8.59 15.27
CA VAL A 64 -2.85 -8.97 13.92
C VAL A 64 -1.84 -8.38 12.93
N VAL A 65 -1.28 -9.24 12.10
CA VAL A 65 -0.38 -8.85 11.01
C VAL A 65 -1.17 -8.88 9.72
N THR A 66 -1.15 -7.76 8.99
CA THR A 66 -1.76 -7.66 7.66
C THR A 66 -0.74 -7.16 6.66
N GLY A 67 -0.91 -7.55 5.39
CA GLY A 67 0.02 -7.17 4.33
C GLY A 67 -0.51 -7.52 2.95
N SER A 68 0.33 -7.32 1.93
CA SER A 68 -0.01 -7.67 0.55
C SER A 68 0.09 -9.19 0.32
N ALA A 69 -0.98 -9.78 -0.21
CA ALA A 69 -1.01 -11.16 -0.70
C ALA A 69 -0.06 -11.37 -1.90
N THR A 70 0.30 -10.30 -2.60
CA THR A 70 1.23 -10.39 -3.73
C THR A 70 2.70 -10.28 -3.30
N SER A 71 3.02 -10.06 -2.03
CA SER A 71 4.42 -10.00 -1.59
C SER A 71 5.14 -11.34 -1.84
N ALA A 72 6.44 -11.28 -2.16
CA ALA A 72 7.22 -12.48 -2.50
C ALA A 72 7.16 -13.55 -1.40
N GLY A 73 7.26 -13.14 -0.12
CA GLY A 73 7.17 -14.06 1.02
C GLY A 73 5.82 -14.76 1.13
N VAL A 74 4.72 -14.03 0.93
CA VAL A 74 3.38 -14.62 0.95
C VAL A 74 3.15 -15.55 -0.24
N ARG A 75 3.61 -15.18 -1.44
CA ARG A 75 3.54 -16.06 -2.62
C ARG A 75 4.30 -17.35 -2.41
N LEU A 76 5.50 -17.29 -1.81
CA LEU A 76 6.30 -18.46 -1.51
C LEU A 76 5.61 -19.39 -0.50
N LEU A 77 5.08 -18.82 0.59
CA LEU A 77 4.29 -19.57 1.57
C LEU A 77 3.07 -20.25 0.95
N VAL A 78 2.31 -19.53 0.13
CA VAL A 78 1.10 -20.04 -0.52
C VAL A 78 1.43 -21.12 -1.55
N ALA A 79 2.48 -20.92 -2.34
CA ALA A 79 2.94 -21.90 -3.31
C ALA A 79 3.38 -23.19 -2.63
N HIS A 80 4.16 -23.07 -1.55
CA HIS A 80 4.62 -24.22 -0.77
C HIS A 80 3.44 -24.95 -0.11
N ALA A 81 2.51 -24.24 0.53
CA ALA A 81 1.34 -24.87 1.15
C ALA A 81 0.45 -25.59 0.12
N SER A 82 0.30 -25.01 -1.06
CA SER A 82 -0.42 -25.64 -2.17
C SER A 82 0.31 -26.87 -2.69
N MET A 83 1.65 -26.87 -2.71
CA MET A 83 2.45 -28.03 -3.07
C MET A 83 2.29 -29.15 -2.05
N VAL A 84 2.49 -28.84 -0.77
CA VAL A 84 2.34 -29.78 0.34
C VAL A 84 0.96 -30.44 0.32
N HIS A 85 -0.11 -29.67 0.13
CA HIS A 85 -1.46 -30.22 0.05
C HIS A 85 -1.62 -31.27 -1.06
N ARG A 86 -0.98 -31.08 -2.22
CA ARG A 86 -1.02 -32.03 -3.34
C ARG A 86 -0.15 -33.26 -3.12
N THR A 87 0.99 -33.11 -2.46
CA THR A 87 1.96 -34.19 -2.28
C THR A 87 1.76 -34.97 -0.99
N LEU A 88 0.99 -34.45 -0.02
CA LEU A 88 0.79 -35.02 1.31
C LEU A 88 0.47 -36.52 1.30
N PRO A 89 -0.41 -37.05 0.42
CA PRO A 89 -0.74 -38.47 0.42
C PRO A 89 0.44 -39.40 0.07
N ALA A 90 1.47 -38.87 -0.58
CA ALA A 90 2.65 -39.63 -1.01
C ALA A 90 3.87 -39.44 -0.10
N LEU A 91 3.76 -38.62 0.95
CA LEU A 91 4.86 -38.36 1.87
C LEU A 91 4.84 -39.36 3.03
N GLY A 92 6.01 -39.93 3.36
CA GLY A 92 6.23 -40.60 4.64
C GLY A 92 6.32 -39.60 5.80
N PRO A 93 6.33 -40.07 7.06
CA PRO A 93 6.31 -39.22 8.26
C PRO A 93 7.39 -38.12 8.26
N ALA A 94 8.63 -38.47 7.92
CA ALA A 94 9.73 -37.50 7.84
C ALA A 94 9.49 -36.39 6.79
N GLY A 95 8.83 -36.72 5.68
CA GLY A 95 8.46 -35.74 4.65
C GLY A 95 7.35 -34.81 5.12
N VAL A 96 6.39 -35.33 5.89
CA VAL A 96 5.33 -34.53 6.52
C VAL A 96 5.92 -33.54 7.52
N ASP A 97 6.87 -33.98 8.36
CA ASP A 97 7.55 -33.12 9.32
C ASP A 97 8.36 -32.01 8.64
N ALA A 98 9.14 -32.36 7.60
CA ALA A 98 9.91 -31.38 6.84
C ALA A 98 9.01 -30.33 6.15
N ALA A 99 7.88 -30.78 5.58
CA ALA A 99 6.89 -29.89 4.96
C ALA A 99 6.25 -28.95 5.99
N ARG A 100 5.89 -29.46 7.16
CA ARG A 100 5.37 -28.68 8.28
C ARG A 100 6.37 -27.61 8.73
N ASP A 101 7.62 -27.99 8.95
CA ASP A 101 8.64 -27.09 9.48
C ASP A 101 8.98 -25.97 8.49
N THR A 102 9.06 -26.30 7.20
CA THR A 102 9.24 -25.31 6.13
C THR A 102 8.07 -24.33 6.06
N LEU A 103 6.82 -24.81 6.17
CA LEU A 103 5.63 -23.95 6.23
C LEU A 103 5.67 -23.00 7.43
N VAL A 104 6.09 -23.51 8.59
CA VAL A 104 6.23 -22.71 9.81
C VAL A 104 7.27 -21.62 9.62
N GLU A 105 8.44 -21.93 9.07
CA GLU A 105 9.50 -20.92 8.86
C GLU A 105 9.11 -19.84 7.84
N LEU A 106 8.46 -20.23 6.74
CA LEU A 106 7.90 -19.25 5.79
C LEU A 106 6.86 -18.35 6.45
N ALA A 107 5.99 -18.89 7.30
CA ALA A 107 5.00 -18.11 8.03
C ALA A 107 5.64 -17.17 9.06
N ARG A 108 6.73 -17.58 9.73
CA ARG A 108 7.50 -16.69 10.62
C ARG A 108 8.12 -15.53 9.85
N ALA A 109 8.68 -15.78 8.68
CA ALA A 109 9.26 -14.74 7.83
C ALA A 109 8.21 -13.69 7.43
N VAL A 110 7.04 -14.15 6.97
CA VAL A 110 5.89 -13.26 6.65
C VAL A 110 5.43 -12.48 7.89
N ALA A 111 5.38 -13.12 9.06
CA ALA A 111 5.00 -12.46 10.31
C ALA A 111 5.96 -11.33 10.66
N ARG A 112 7.27 -11.57 10.63
CA ARG A 112 8.31 -10.58 10.95
C ARG A 112 8.23 -9.39 10.01
N GLN A 113 8.17 -9.61 8.70
CA GLN A 113 8.06 -8.53 7.71
C GLN A 113 6.83 -7.64 7.95
N GLY A 114 5.68 -8.24 8.26
CA GLY A 114 4.48 -7.46 8.55
C GLY A 114 4.53 -6.73 9.90
N LEU A 115 5.27 -7.25 10.88
CA LEU A 115 5.55 -6.58 12.15
C LEU A 115 6.51 -5.40 11.98
N ASP A 116 7.55 -5.56 11.17
CA ASP A 116 8.51 -4.50 10.83
C ASP A 116 7.80 -3.37 10.08
N ALA A 117 6.96 -3.71 9.11
CA ALA A 117 6.11 -2.74 8.41
C ALA A 117 5.10 -2.02 9.35
N ALA A 118 4.80 -2.62 10.51
CA ALA A 118 3.95 -2.02 11.53
C ALA A 118 4.70 -1.29 12.63
N ASP A 119 6.04 -1.27 12.61
CA ASP A 119 6.85 -0.56 13.58
C ASP A 119 6.81 0.96 13.28
N PRO A 120 6.33 1.80 14.22
CA PRO A 120 6.34 3.25 14.06
C PRO A 120 7.74 3.83 13.80
N ARG A 121 8.80 3.17 14.29
CA ARG A 121 10.19 3.60 14.07
C ARG A 121 10.63 3.47 12.62
N LEU A 122 10.00 2.57 11.85
CA LEU A 122 10.28 2.34 10.44
C LEU A 122 9.33 3.11 9.51
N ALA A 123 8.28 3.73 10.05
CA ALA A 123 7.31 4.51 9.29
C ALA A 123 7.93 5.67 8.47
N PRO A 124 8.86 6.48 9.01
CA PRO A 124 9.49 7.55 8.24
C PRO A 124 10.29 7.02 7.04
N THR A 125 11.03 5.92 7.23
CA THR A 125 11.80 5.28 6.15
C THR A 125 10.90 4.76 5.04
N LEU A 126 9.77 4.12 5.40
CA LEU A 126 8.81 3.63 4.42
C LEU A 126 8.13 4.78 3.66
N ALA A 127 7.74 5.85 4.36
CA ALA A 127 7.16 7.03 3.74
C ALA A 127 8.16 7.72 2.81
N GLN A 128 9.42 7.85 3.19
CA GLN A 128 10.47 8.40 2.32
C GLN A 128 10.67 7.53 1.07
N ALA A 129 10.80 6.21 1.21
CA ALA A 129 10.93 5.30 0.07
C ALA A 129 9.75 5.41 -0.90
N ALA A 130 8.54 5.60 -0.37
CA ALA A 130 7.33 5.83 -1.15
C ALA A 130 7.35 7.16 -1.90
N LYS A 131 7.81 8.24 -1.26
CA LYS A 131 7.97 9.55 -1.89
C LYS A 131 9.00 9.50 -3.02
N ASP A 132 10.12 8.82 -2.80
CA ASP A 132 11.17 8.65 -3.81
C ASP A 132 10.68 7.83 -5.00
N LEU A 133 9.92 6.77 -4.76
CA LEU A 133 9.25 5.98 -5.80
C LEU A 133 8.29 6.85 -6.62
N ALA A 134 7.43 7.60 -5.94
CA ALA A 134 6.45 8.45 -6.59
C ALA A 134 7.11 9.59 -7.39
N ALA A 135 8.17 10.21 -6.86
CA ALA A 135 8.91 11.28 -7.52
C ALA A 135 9.47 10.85 -8.88
N ARG A 136 9.92 9.60 -9.02
CA ARG A 136 10.41 9.02 -10.28
C ARG A 136 9.31 8.70 -11.30
N ARG A 137 8.04 8.64 -10.86
CA ARG A 137 6.89 8.25 -11.70
C ARG A 137 5.76 9.29 -11.68
N LEU A 138 6.05 10.56 -11.38
CA LEU A 138 5.00 11.59 -11.25
C LEU A 138 4.15 11.77 -12.52
N THR A 139 4.73 11.55 -13.70
CA THR A 139 4.06 11.64 -15.00
C THR A 139 3.36 10.34 -15.43
N ASP A 140 3.45 9.28 -14.63
CA ASP A 140 2.81 8.00 -14.92
C ASP A 140 1.31 8.06 -14.55
N PRO A 141 0.38 7.80 -15.49
CA PRO A 141 -1.05 7.72 -15.19
C PRO A 141 -1.40 6.59 -14.21
N GLY A 142 -0.59 5.53 -14.14
CA GLY A 142 -0.76 4.40 -13.24
C GLY A 142 -0.31 4.67 -11.79
N LEU A 143 0.30 5.83 -11.52
CA LEU A 143 0.78 6.19 -10.19
C LEU A 143 -0.40 6.33 -9.21
N SER A 144 -0.53 5.35 -8.32
CA SER A 144 -1.58 5.29 -7.30
C SER A 144 -1.02 4.76 -5.97
N PRO A 145 -1.68 5.02 -4.83
CA PRO A 145 -1.31 4.43 -3.54
C PRO A 145 -1.28 2.90 -3.56
N VAL A 146 -2.15 2.27 -4.36
CA VAL A 146 -2.20 0.81 -4.54
C VAL A 146 -0.94 0.32 -5.25
N MET A 147 -0.54 0.98 -6.34
CA MET A 147 0.68 0.65 -7.07
C MET A 147 1.92 0.84 -6.18
N MET A 148 2.01 1.96 -5.46
CA MET A 148 3.12 2.22 -4.55
C MET A 148 3.22 1.16 -3.45
N ALA A 149 2.10 0.80 -2.83
CA ALA A 149 2.07 -0.23 -1.80
C ALA A 149 2.52 -1.58 -2.35
N HIS A 150 2.09 -1.91 -3.57
CA HIS A 150 2.50 -3.13 -4.27
C HIS A 150 4.02 -3.17 -4.53
N GLU A 151 4.59 -2.09 -5.09
CA GLU A 151 6.02 -2.01 -5.40
C GLU A 151 6.88 -2.09 -4.12
N LEU A 152 6.40 -1.49 -3.03
CA LEU A 152 7.06 -1.51 -1.72
C LEU A 152 6.76 -2.78 -0.90
N ASN A 153 6.00 -3.73 -1.45
CA ASN A 153 5.60 -4.98 -0.79
C ASN A 153 4.87 -4.78 0.56
N VAL A 154 4.12 -3.69 0.70
CA VAL A 154 3.32 -3.39 1.90
C VAL A 154 1.83 -3.35 1.57
N SER A 155 0.97 -3.35 2.60
CA SER A 155 -0.45 -3.04 2.39
C SER A 155 -0.66 -1.54 2.18
N VAL A 156 -1.74 -1.16 1.51
CA VAL A 156 -2.15 0.25 1.40
C VAL A 156 -2.36 0.88 2.77
N ARG A 157 -2.90 0.14 3.75
CA ARG A 157 -3.08 0.62 5.12
C ARG A 157 -1.75 0.93 5.81
N THR A 158 -0.74 0.10 5.59
CA THR A 158 0.62 0.32 6.10
C THR A 158 1.21 1.58 5.48
N LEU A 159 1.09 1.74 4.16
CA LEU A 159 1.54 2.92 3.44
C LEU A 159 0.85 4.20 3.95
N GLN A 160 -0.47 4.17 4.10
CA GLN A 160 -1.25 5.29 4.64
C GLN A 160 -0.82 5.65 6.07
N ARG A 161 -0.58 4.65 6.92
CA ARG A 161 -0.10 4.88 8.29
C ARG A 161 1.30 5.48 8.30
N ALA A 162 2.17 5.08 7.37
CA ALA A 162 3.51 5.67 7.24
C ALA A 162 3.44 7.16 6.87
N PHE A 163 2.60 7.54 5.91
CA PHE A 163 2.35 8.95 5.59
C PHE A 163 1.71 9.71 6.76
N ALA A 164 0.76 9.09 7.46
CA ALA A 164 0.08 9.72 8.60
C ALA A 164 1.03 9.99 9.77
N ALA A 165 2.07 9.16 9.97
CA ALA A 165 3.10 9.39 10.97
C ALA A 165 3.91 10.68 10.70
N GLU A 166 3.91 11.17 9.45
CA GLU A 166 4.50 12.45 9.05
C GLU A 166 3.46 13.57 8.88
N ASN A 167 2.24 13.40 9.38
CA ASN A 167 1.11 14.32 9.19
C ASN A 167 0.75 14.57 7.71
N GLN A 168 0.96 13.57 6.84
CA GLN A 168 0.65 13.65 5.41
C GLN A 168 -0.38 12.59 5.01
N GLN A 169 -1.05 12.81 3.88
CA GLN A 169 -1.94 11.83 3.27
C GLN A 169 -1.44 11.47 1.88
N VAL A 170 -1.23 10.18 1.61
CA VAL A 170 -0.73 9.70 0.31
C VAL A 170 -1.62 10.13 -0.87
N ALA A 171 -2.94 10.21 -0.65
CA ALA A 171 -3.91 10.60 -1.67
C ALA A 171 -3.82 12.08 -2.07
N THR A 172 -3.42 12.97 -1.16
CA THR A 172 -3.22 14.40 -1.47
C THR A 172 -1.79 14.69 -1.90
N TRP A 173 -0.83 13.90 -1.41
CA TRP A 173 0.59 14.11 -1.68
C TRP A 173 0.93 14.04 -3.18
N ILE A 174 0.39 13.06 -3.91
CA ILE A 174 0.67 12.93 -5.35
C ILE A 174 0.15 14.14 -6.15
N PRO A 175 -1.14 14.54 -6.04
CA PRO A 175 -1.63 15.77 -6.65
C PRO A 175 -0.84 17.02 -6.24
N ASP A 176 -0.49 17.17 -4.96
CA ASP A 176 0.27 18.33 -4.47
C ASP A 176 1.65 18.40 -5.13
N ARG A 177 2.35 17.27 -5.28
CA ARG A 177 3.64 17.23 -5.98
C ARG A 177 3.52 17.48 -7.47
N ARG A 178 2.45 17.00 -8.11
CA ARG A 178 2.13 17.33 -9.51
C ARG A 178 1.89 18.83 -9.68
N LEU A 179 1.18 19.47 -8.74
CA LEU A 179 0.97 20.92 -8.73
C LEU A 179 2.27 21.70 -8.56
N ASP A 180 3.14 21.29 -7.62
CA ASP A 180 4.43 21.95 -7.41
C ASP A 180 5.30 21.89 -8.68
N ARG A 181 5.31 20.75 -9.38
CA ARG A 181 6.01 20.58 -10.67
C ARG A 181 5.37 21.38 -11.80
N ALA A 182 4.05 21.43 -11.86
CA ALA A 182 3.32 22.28 -12.80
C ALA A 182 3.62 23.76 -12.59
N ARG A 183 3.71 24.21 -11.33
CA ARG A 183 4.09 25.58 -10.98
C ARG A 183 5.49 25.92 -11.46
N ALA A 184 6.46 25.03 -11.25
CA ALA A 184 7.81 25.21 -11.76
C ALA A 184 7.82 25.28 -13.30
N ALA A 185 7.07 24.42 -13.97
CA ALA A 185 6.94 24.42 -15.43
C ALA A 185 6.32 25.71 -15.99
N LEU A 186 5.35 26.31 -15.28
CA LEU A 186 4.77 27.61 -15.65
C LEU A 186 5.82 28.73 -15.60
N ALA A 187 6.76 28.68 -14.66
CA ALA A 187 7.83 29.65 -14.55
C ALA A 187 8.88 29.55 -15.66
N GLU A 188 9.01 28.38 -16.31
CA GLU A 188 9.93 28.20 -17.43
C GLU A 188 9.36 28.71 -18.77
N ASN A 189 8.05 28.95 -18.84
CA ASN A 189 7.32 29.41 -20.04
C ASN A 189 7.54 28.60 -21.32
N ARG A 190 7.94 27.33 -21.20
CA ARG A 190 8.23 26.48 -22.38
C ARG A 190 7.02 25.75 -22.93
N TRP A 191 5.94 25.65 -22.16
CA TRP A 191 4.76 24.86 -22.47
C TRP A 191 3.49 25.65 -22.18
N SER A 192 2.46 25.40 -22.98
CA SER A 192 1.11 25.91 -22.73
C SER A 192 0.52 25.31 -21.44
N ILE A 193 -0.49 25.98 -20.90
CA ILE A 193 -1.21 25.54 -19.70
C ILE A 193 -1.80 24.14 -19.90
N SER A 194 -2.34 23.86 -21.09
CA SER A 194 -2.92 22.55 -21.43
C SER A 194 -1.86 21.45 -21.52
N GLU A 195 -0.70 21.73 -22.12
CA GLU A 195 0.43 20.79 -22.15
C GLU A 195 0.97 20.50 -20.74
N ILE A 196 1.03 21.51 -19.87
CA ILE A 196 1.44 21.34 -18.47
C ILE A 196 0.43 20.46 -17.72
N ALA A 197 -0.87 20.70 -17.90
CA ALA A 197 -1.93 19.91 -17.30
C ALA A 197 -1.84 18.43 -17.72
N ALA A 198 -1.70 18.17 -19.02
CA ALA A 198 -1.56 16.83 -19.58
C ALA A 198 -0.28 16.14 -19.10
N ARG A 199 0.87 16.83 -19.14
CA ARG A 199 2.18 16.30 -18.73
C ARG A 199 2.17 15.81 -17.29
N TRP A 200 1.54 16.57 -16.40
CA TRP A 200 1.45 16.23 -14.97
C TRP A 200 0.18 15.46 -14.61
N GLN A 201 -0.49 14.86 -15.61
CA GLN A 201 -1.58 13.90 -15.43
C GLN A 201 -2.77 14.47 -14.63
N PHE A 202 -3.15 15.72 -14.91
CA PHE A 202 -4.44 16.25 -14.48
C PHE A 202 -5.54 15.74 -15.42
N ALA A 203 -6.74 15.47 -14.87
CA ALA A 203 -7.84 14.88 -15.64
C ALA A 203 -8.29 15.74 -16.82
N ASP A 204 -8.35 17.05 -16.61
CA ASP A 204 -8.68 18.06 -17.61
C ASP A 204 -8.17 19.44 -17.16
N ASP A 205 -8.15 20.39 -18.09
CA ASP A 205 -7.68 21.76 -17.87
C ASP A 205 -8.52 22.47 -16.80
N SER A 206 -9.83 22.22 -16.74
CA SER A 206 -10.70 22.86 -15.75
C SER A 206 -10.41 22.36 -14.33
N HIS A 207 -10.17 21.06 -14.18
CA HIS A 207 -9.73 20.43 -12.94
C HIS A 207 -8.36 20.97 -12.52
N PHE A 208 -7.40 21.07 -13.44
CA PHE A 208 -6.10 21.68 -13.17
C PHE A 208 -6.24 23.13 -12.68
N ILE A 209 -6.95 23.99 -13.42
CA ILE A 209 -7.14 25.41 -13.07
C ILE A 209 -7.79 25.57 -11.69
N ARG A 210 -8.87 24.83 -11.41
CA ARG A 210 -9.56 24.87 -10.10
C ARG A 210 -8.63 24.46 -8.97
N THR A 211 -7.88 23.37 -9.15
CA THR A 211 -7.01 22.84 -8.10
C THR A 211 -5.78 23.73 -7.87
N PHE A 212 -5.21 24.27 -8.94
CA PHE A 212 -4.11 25.23 -8.88
C PHE A 212 -4.54 26.52 -8.18
N LYS A 213 -5.69 27.10 -8.56
CA LYS A 213 -6.25 28.29 -7.89
C LYS A 213 -6.56 28.04 -6.43
N LYS A 214 -7.12 26.87 -6.09
CA LYS A 214 -7.37 26.49 -4.69
C LYS A 214 -6.08 26.46 -3.86
N ARG A 215 -4.96 26.01 -4.42
CA ARG A 215 -3.68 25.87 -3.69
C ARG A 215 -2.83 27.14 -3.67
N TYR A 216 -2.81 27.91 -4.75
CA TYR A 216 -1.92 29.07 -4.90
C TYR A 216 -2.65 30.42 -4.95
N GLY A 217 -3.98 30.44 -4.84
CA GLY A 217 -4.81 31.65 -4.77
C GLY A 217 -5.15 32.29 -6.13
N ARG A 218 -4.43 31.94 -7.19
CA ARG A 218 -4.54 32.51 -8.56
C ARG A 218 -4.55 31.42 -9.62
N THR A 219 -5.10 31.71 -10.79
CA THR A 219 -5.13 30.76 -11.91
C THR A 219 -3.72 30.54 -12.50
N PRO A 220 -3.46 29.41 -13.18
CA PRO A 220 -2.19 29.19 -13.88
C PRO A 220 -1.81 30.32 -14.85
N ALA A 221 -2.81 30.88 -15.56
CA ALA A 221 -2.60 31.97 -16.51
C ALA A 221 -2.21 33.28 -15.83
N GLU A 222 -2.87 33.64 -14.73
CA GLU A 222 -2.50 34.81 -13.92
C GLU A 222 -1.10 34.65 -13.36
N TYR A 223 -0.78 33.47 -12.81
CA TYR A 223 0.54 33.16 -12.26
C TYR A 223 1.67 33.30 -13.30
N ALA A 224 1.48 32.72 -14.49
CA ALA A 224 2.47 32.82 -15.56
C ALA A 224 2.64 34.26 -16.06
N ARG A 225 1.55 35.03 -16.15
CA ARG A 225 1.60 36.44 -16.57
C ARG A 225 2.41 37.30 -15.59
N GLU A 226 2.17 37.15 -14.30
CA GLU A 226 2.85 37.90 -13.25
C GLU A 226 4.36 37.61 -13.23
N LEU A 227 4.75 36.34 -13.36
CA LEU A 227 6.18 35.96 -13.43
C LEU A 227 6.92 36.63 -14.59
N HIS A 228 6.27 36.75 -15.75
CA HIS A 228 6.89 37.41 -16.91
C HIS A 228 6.84 38.93 -16.83
N GLN A 229 5.88 39.50 -16.10
CA GLN A 229 5.84 40.95 -15.84
C GLN A 229 6.94 41.37 -14.86
N ASP A 230 7.19 40.59 -13.80
CA ASP A 230 8.27 40.87 -12.85
C ASP A 230 9.66 40.76 -13.49
N THR A 231 9.86 39.83 -14.44
CA THR A 231 11.14 39.67 -15.16
C THR A 231 11.47 40.86 -16.08
N LEU A 232 10.46 41.65 -16.47
CA LEU A 232 10.61 42.86 -17.29
C LEU A 232 10.85 44.14 -16.45
N THR A 233 10.85 44.03 -15.11
CA THR A 233 10.86 45.19 -14.19
C THR A 233 12.08 45.24 -13.27
N GLU A 234 13.18 44.57 -13.59
CA GLU A 234 14.50 44.88 -12.99
C GLU A 234 15.27 45.89 -13.87
N PRO A 235 15.37 47.17 -13.47
CA PRO A 235 16.34 48.10 -14.04
C PRO A 235 17.74 47.85 -13.43
N HIS A 236 18.73 47.97 -14.32
CA HIS A 236 20.19 48.03 -14.11
C HIS A 236 20.72 48.39 -12.72
#